data_AF-A0A1G7GIV1-F1
#
_entry.id   AF-A0A1G7GIV1-F1
#
_cell.length_a   1.000
_cell.length_b   1.000
_cell.length_c   1.000
_cell.angle_alpha   90.00
_cell.angle_beta   90.00
_cell.angle_gamma   90.00
#
_symmetry.space_group_name_H-M   'P 1'
#
loop_
_entity.id
_entity.type
_entity.pdbx_description
1 polymer ?
#
loop_
_entity_poly.entity_id
_entity_poly.type
_entity_poly.pdbx_seq_one_letter_code
_entity_poly.pdbx_strand_id
1 'polypeptide(L)' 'MSNLIASIFGLGNQELFLISLSMLFFGFVIWSIRDLLINKYLSTEAKLIWILVILFFPALGTLFYLYYGRSDKHLSDNQ' A
#
# COMPACT_ATOMS: atom_id res chain seq x y z
N MET A 1 22.39 24.51 6.48
CA MET A 1 21.28 24.82 7.40
C MET A 1 21.01 23.55 8.19
N SER A 2 21.18 23.57 9.52
CA SER A 2 20.90 22.41 10.37
C SER A 2 19.40 22.13 10.37
N ASN A 3 19.00 20.89 10.11
CA ASN A 3 17.61 20.46 10.19
C ASN A 3 17.20 20.42 11.66
N LEU A 4 16.52 21.47 12.15
CA LEU A 4 16.11 21.62 13.56
C LEU A 4 15.34 20.41 14.08
N ILE A 5 14.51 19.79 13.24
CA ILE A 5 13.75 18.57 13.55
C ILE A 5 14.71 17.40 13.82
N ALA A 6 15.75 17.25 13.01
CA ALA A 6 16.76 16.19 13.13
C ALA A 6 17.53 16.32 14.46
N SER A 7 17.91 17.55 14.84
CA SER A 7 18.62 17.82 16.10
C SER A 7 17.80 17.62 17.37
N ILE A 8 16.48 17.78 17.33
CA ILE A 8 15.60 17.56 18.50
C ILE A 8 15.48 16.07 18.83
N PHE A 9 15.43 15.24 17.79
CA PHE A 9 15.31 13.78 17.93
C PHE A 9 16.66 13.04 17.90
N GLY A 10 17.77 13.77 17.77
CA GLY A 10 19.11 13.17 17.63
C GLY A 10 19.27 12.31 16.38
N LEU A 11 18.43 12.54 15.36
CA LEU A 11 18.41 11.78 14.12
C LEU A 11 19.23 12.51 13.06
N GLY A 12 20.02 11.79 12.27
CA GLY A 12 20.67 12.34 11.10
C GLY A 12 19.73 12.45 9.89
N ASN A 13 20.24 13.06 8.82
CA ASN A 13 19.49 13.21 7.57
C ASN A 13 19.20 11.86 6.90
N GLN A 14 20.05 10.86 7.11
CA GLN A 14 19.90 9.52 6.53
C GLN A 14 18.73 8.78 7.19
N GLU A 15 18.61 8.89 8.51
CA GLU A 15 17.55 8.29 9.31
C GLU A 15 16.19 8.92 8.97
N LEU A 16 16.13 10.25 8.83
CA LEU A 16 14.91 10.93 8.39
C LEU A 16 14.46 10.50 7.01
N PHE A 17 15.40 10.30 6.07
CA PHE A 17 15.08 9.79 4.75
C PHE A 17 14.48 8.37 4.81
N LEU A 18 15.08 7.48 5.61
CA LEU A 18 14.58 6.12 5.80
C LEU A 18 13.21 6.07 6.47
N ILE A 19 12.96 6.94 7.46
CA ILE A 19 11.66 7.08 8.12
C ILE A 19 10.61 7.57 7.12
N SER A 20 10.93 8.60 6.33
CA SER A 20 10.04 9.14 5.31
C SER A 20 9.69 8.08 4.26
N LEU A 21 10.68 7.32 3.79
CA LEU A 21 10.48 6.22 2.84
C LEU A 21 9.61 5.11 3.42
N SER A 22 9.84 4.75 4.69
CA SER A 22 9.02 3.76 5.40
C SER A 22 7.57 4.23 5.57
N MET A 23 7.36 5.51 5.92
CA MET A 23 6.03 6.10 6.01
C MET A 23 5.29 6.07 4.68
N LEU A 24 5.97 6.42 3.59
CA LEU A 24 5.42 6.31 2.23
C LEU A 24 5.03 4.88 1.89
N PHE A 25 5.90 3.91 2.19
CA PHE A 25 5.65 2.51 1.95
C PHE A 25 4.42 2.00 2.72
N PHE A 26 4.36 2.21 4.04
CA PHE A 26 3.21 1.79 4.83
C PHE A 26 1.94 2.55 4.45
N GLY A 27 2.04 3.84 4.13
CA GLY A 27 0.93 4.64 3.62
C GLY A 27 0.36 4.06 2.32
N PHE A 28 1.23 3.59 1.42
CA PHE A 28 0.83 2.96 0.18
C PHE A 28 0.08 1.63 0.39
N VAL A 29 0.56 0.79 1.33
CA VAL A 29 -0.10 -0.46 1.71
C VAL A 29 -1.50 -0.20 2.28
N ILE A 30 -1.61 0.74 3.23
CA ILE A 30 -2.90 1.11 3.85
C ILE A 30 -3.86 1.64 2.79
N TRP A 31 -3.37 2.50 1.89
CA TRP A 31 -4.16 3.02 0.79
C TRP A 31 -4.69 1.90 -0.13
N SER A 32 -3.86 0.91 -0.43
CA SER A 32 -4.26 -0.25 -1.23
C SER A 32 -5.35 -1.09 -0.56
N ILE A 33 -5.25 -1.31 0.75
CA ILE A 33 -6.29 -2.04 1.51
C ILE A 33 -7.61 -1.24 1.47
N ARG A 34 -7.55 0.08 1.61
CA ARG A 34 -8.74 0.93 1.49
C ARG A 34 -9.37 0.83 0.09
N ASP A 35 -8.56 0.86 -0.97
CA ASP A 35 -9.02 0.69 -2.35
C ASP A 35 -9.71 -0.67 -2.55
N LEU A 36 -9.12 -1.74 -2.03
CA LEU A 36 -9.67 -3.10 -2.04
C LEU A 36 -11.04 -3.19 -1.36
N LEU A 37 -11.18 -2.60 -0.17
CA LEU A 37 -12.44 -2.67 0.60
C LEU A 37 -13.58 -1.97 -0.16
N ILE A 38 -13.30 -0.82 -0.77
CA ILE A 38 -14.26 -0.01 -1.52
C ILE A 38 -14.60 -0.66 -2.88
N ASN A 39 -13.70 -1.48 -3.43
CA ASN A 39 -13.89 -2.11 -4.72
C ASN A 39 -15.10 -3.06 -4.71
N LYS A 40 -16.21 -2.67 -5.36
CA LYS A 40 -17.45 -3.47 -5.41
C LYS A 40 -17.41 -4.64 -6.41
N TYR A 41 -16.41 -4.66 -7.28
CA TYR A 41 -16.28 -5.64 -8.36
C TYR A 41 -15.60 -6.93 -7.90
N LEU A 42 -14.95 -6.90 -6.73
CA LEU A 42 -14.36 -8.09 -6.11
C LEU A 42 -15.38 -8.77 -5.20
N SER A 43 -15.50 -10.08 -5.36
CA SER A 43 -16.28 -10.91 -4.43
C SER A 43 -15.69 -10.86 -3.02
N THR A 44 -16.49 -11.18 -2.01
CA THR A 44 -16.06 -11.18 -0.60
C THR A 44 -14.87 -12.12 -0.38
N GLU A 45 -14.86 -13.28 -1.04
CA GLU A 45 -13.78 -14.26 -0.99
C GLU A 45 -12.50 -13.71 -1.64
N ALA A 46 -12.62 -13.10 -2.82
CA ALA A 46 -11.49 -12.49 -3.51
C ALA A 46 -10.87 -11.36 -2.69
N LYS A 47 -11.70 -10.53 -2.04
CA LYS A 47 -11.21 -9.50 -1.11
C LYS A 47 -10.42 -10.10 0.04
N LEU A 48 -10.91 -11.17 0.68
CA LEU A 48 -10.21 -11.82 1.78
C LEU A 48 -8.84 -12.36 1.35
N ILE A 49 -8.76 -12.99 0.17
CA ILE A 49 -7.50 -13.48 -0.40
C ILE A 49 -6.53 -12.33 -0.64
N TRP A 50 -6.99 -11.23 -1.24
CA TRP A 50 -6.12 -10.06 -1.48
C TRP A 50 -5.67 -9.39 -0.18
N ILE A 51 -6.52 -9.31 0.85
CA ILE A 51 -6.12 -8.83 2.19
C ILE A 51 -4.99 -9.71 2.73
N LEU A 52 -5.14 -11.04 2.68
CA LEU A 52 -4.11 -11.99 3.12
C LEU A 52 -2.79 -11.80 2.36
N VAL A 53 -2.86 -11.68 1.03
CA VAL A 53 -1.68 -11.47 0.19
C VAL A 53 -0.97 -10.15 0.52
N ILE A 54 -1.72 -9.05 0.68
CA ILE A 54 -1.17 -7.75 1.07
C ILE A 54 -0.63 -7.79 2.50
N LEU A 55 -1.25 -8.54 3.41
CA LEU A 55 -0.81 -8.64 4.81
C LEU A 55 0.51 -9.41 4.94
N PHE A 56 0.64 -10.55 4.26
CA PHE A 56 1.85 -11.38 4.30
C PHE A 56 2.97 -10.84 3.39
N PHE A 57 2.60 -10.16 2.30
CA PHE A 57 3.54 -9.58 1.35
C PHE A 57 3.15 -8.11 1.06
N PRO A 58 3.38 -7.17 1.98
CA PRO A 58 2.94 -5.78 1.82
C PRO A 58 3.49 -5.08 0.58
N ALA A 59 4.75 -5.32 0.22
CA ALA A 59 5.34 -4.74 -0.99
C ALA A 59 4.77 -5.39 -2.26
N LEU A 60 5.04 -6.69 -2.41
CA LEU A 60 4.73 -7.44 -3.62
C LEU A 60 3.22 -7.63 -3.79
N GLY A 61 2.52 -7.98 -2.72
CA GLY A 61 1.08 -8.19 -2.70
C GLY A 61 0.28 -6.94 -3.06
N THR A 62 0.71 -5.76 -2.61
CA THR A 62 0.12 -4.49 -3.05
C THR A 62 0.34 -4.25 -4.55
N LEU A 63 1.55 -4.53 -5.05
CA LEU A 63 1.85 -4.40 -6.48
C LEU A 63 1.00 -5.34 -7.34
N PHE A 64 0.90 -6.61 -6.93
CA PHE A 64 0.07 -7.62 -7.59
C PHE A 64 -1.41 -7.27 -7.54
N TYR A 65 -1.91 -6.75 -6.41
CA TYR A 65 -3.30 -6.30 -6.29
C TYR A 65 -3.61 -5.19 -7.29
N LEU A 66 -2.75 -4.18 -7.38
CA LEU A 66 -2.97 -3.05 -8.27
C LEU A 66 -2.91 -3.44 -9.75
N TYR A 67 -2.10 -4.43 -10.11
CA TYR A 67 -1.96 -4.88 -11.49
C TYR A 67 -3.06 -5.85 -11.92
N TYR A 68 -3.37 -6.85 -11.08
CA TYR A 68 -4.31 -7.92 -11.42
C TYR A 68 -5.67 -7.74 -10.73
N GLY A 69 -5.69 -7.59 -9.39
CA GLY A 69 -6.94 -7.49 -8.62
C GLY A 69 -7.79 -6.26 -8.90
N ARG A 70 -7.18 -5.16 -9.36
CA ARG A 70 -7.90 -3.94 -9.79
C ARG A 70 -8.44 -4.05 -11.23
N SER A 71 -7.87 -4.92 -12.06
CA SER A 71 -8.18 -5.02 -13.49
C SER A 71 -9.51 -5.72 -13.79
N ASP A 72 -10.04 -6.52 -12.86
CA ASP A 72 -11.36 -7.18 -13.02
C ASP A 72 -12.52 -6.21 -13.29
N LYS A 73 -12.35 -4.91 -13.00
CA LYS A 73 -13.26 -3.85 -13.48
C LYS A 73 -13.46 -3.84 -15.00
N HIS A 74 -12.48 -4.29 -15.79
CA HIS A 74 -12.53 -4.27 -17.26
C HIS A 74 -13.15 -5.52 -17.89
N LEU A 75 -13.31 -6.61 -17.13
CA LEU A 75 -13.78 -7.90 -17.67
C LEU A 75 -15.29 -8.12 -17.46
N SER A 76 -15.91 -7.45 -16.48
CA SER A 76 -17.36 -7.53 -16.24
C SER A 76 -18.21 -6.61 -17.13
N ASP A 77 -17.61 -5.64 -17.83
CA ASP A 77 -18.32 -4.69 -18.70
C ASP A 77 -18.45 -5.20 -20.16
N ASN A 78 -17.78 -6.32 -20.49
CA ASN A 78 -17.80 -6.95 -21.81
C ASN A 78 -18.46 -8.35 -21.81
N GLN A 79 -19.30 -8.65 -20.81
CA GLN A 79 -20.11 -9.87 -20.69
C GLN A 79 -21.58 -9.48 -20.54
#